data_AF-A0A285N844-F1
#
_entry.id   AF-A0A285N844-F1
#
_cell.length_a   1.000
_cell.length_b   1.000
_cell.length_c   1.000
_cell.angle_alpha   90.00
_cell.angle_beta   90.00
_cell.angle_gamma   90.00
#
_symmetry.space_group_name_H-M   'P 1'
#
loop_
_entity.id
_entity.type
_entity.pdbx_description
1 polymer ?
#
loop_
_entity_poly.entity_id
_entity_poly.type
_entity_poly.pdbx_seq_one_letter_code
_entity_poly.pdbx_strand_id
1 'polypeptide(L)' 'MANSIAALFLNAVVCADTAHSVCMPAQFVWAAPKSVAERRRASSCEKFAETLNHAQQDKTIFYRCEQQRGA' A
#
# COMPACT_ATOMS: atom_id res chain seq x y z
N MET A 1 -17.34 19.75 10.48
CA MET A 1 -16.12 18.94 10.70
C MET A 1 -15.90 18.14 9.43
N ALA A 2 -14.89 18.49 8.62
CA ALA A 2 -14.55 17.71 7.44
C ALA A 2 -14.06 16.34 7.91
N ASN A 3 -14.90 15.31 7.77
CA ASN A 3 -14.49 13.93 7.97
C ASN A 3 -13.57 13.59 6.80
N SER A 4 -12.31 13.98 6.92
CA SER A 4 -11.24 13.63 6.00
C SER A 4 -11.06 12.14 6.11
N ILE A 5 -11.82 11.39 5.32
CA ILE A 5 -11.64 9.96 5.17
C ILE A 5 -10.16 9.77 4.80
N ALA A 6 -9.37 9.20 5.72
CA ALA A 6 -7.98 8.91 5.45
C ALA A 6 -7.93 8.05 4.18
N ALA A 7 -7.42 8.63 3.09
CA ALA A 7 -7.26 7.92 1.85
C ALA A 7 -6.15 6.91 2.11
N LEU A 8 -6.53 5.64 2.23
CA LEU A 8 -5.58 4.55 2.34
C LEU A 8 -5.16 4.14 0.94
N PHE A 9 -3.85 4.13 0.74
CA PHE A 9 -3.20 3.94 -0.53
C PHE A 9 -2.42 2.62 -0.49
N LEU A 10 -2.67 1.75 -1.45
CA LEU A 10 -1.80 0.63 -1.74
C LEU A 10 -0.72 1.14 -2.70
N ASN A 11 0.52 1.09 -2.25
CA ASN A 11 1.68 1.60 -2.97
C ASN A 11 2.63 0.48 -3.34
N ALA A 12 3.15 0.52 -4.57
CA ALA A 12 4.26 -0.35 -4.98
C ALA A 12 5.59 0.40 -4.79
N VAL A 13 6.42 -0.08 -3.88
CA VAL A 13 7.79 0.43 -3.66
C VAL A 13 8.79 -0.49 -4.35
N VAL A 14 9.88 0.08 -4.87
CA VAL A 14 10.95 -0.69 -5.50
C VAL A 14 12.13 -0.72 -4.54
N CYS A 15 12.49 -1.90 -4.05
CA CYS A 15 13.60 -2.11 -3.15
C CYS A 15 14.85 -2.53 -3.92
N ALA A 16 15.99 -1.97 -3.52
CA ALA A 16 17.29 -2.26 -4.11
C ALA A 16 17.77 -3.69 -3.80
N ASP A 17 17.22 -4.32 -2.76
CA ASP A 17 17.48 -5.70 -2.39
C ASP A 17 16.20 -6.52 -2.15
N THR A 18 16.35 -7.84 -2.19
CA THR A 18 15.27 -8.81 -1.91
C THR A 18 14.97 -8.95 -0.41
N ALA A 19 15.82 -8.41 0.45
CA ALA A 19 15.63 -8.32 1.89
C ALA A 19 14.76 -7.11 2.31
N HIS A 20 14.37 -6.27 1.34
CA HIS A 20 13.55 -5.06 1.50
C HIS A 20 14.15 -4.04 2.48
N SER A 21 15.48 -3.95 2.53
CA SER A 21 16.18 -3.09 3.49
C SER A 21 16.31 -1.64 3.02
N VAL A 22 16.37 -1.41 1.69
CA VAL A 22 16.47 -0.07 1.09
C VAL A 22 15.45 0.06 -0.04
N CYS A 23 14.33 0.74 0.22
CA CYS A 23 13.24 0.91 -0.75
C CYS A 23 13.14 2.35 -1.27
N MET A 24 13.03 2.47 -2.59
CA MET A 24 12.70 3.70 -3.30
C MET A 24 11.23 4.07 -3.06
N PRO A 25 10.88 5.36 -3.20
CA PRO A 25 9.52 5.83 -3.03
C PRO A 25 8.50 5.12 -3.94
N ALA A 26 7.23 5.19 -3.55
CA ALA A 26 6.12 4.57 -4.26
C ALA A 26 6.09 4.95 -5.77
N GLN A 27 6.05 3.93 -6.63
CA GLN A 27 5.97 4.08 -8.09
C GLN A 27 4.52 4.04 -8.61
N PHE A 28 3.62 3.42 -7.87
CA PHE A 28 2.20 3.29 -8.21
C PHE A 28 1.34 3.42 -6.96
N VAL A 29 0.17 4.07 -7.07
CA VAL A 29 -0.73 4.38 -5.97
C VAL A 29 -2.15 3.94 -6.33
N TRP A 30 -2.74 3.01 -5.57
CA TRP A 30 -4.16 2.64 -5.63
C TRP A 30 -4.91 3.09 -4.38
N ALA A 31 -6.06 3.74 -4.52
CA ALA A 31 -6.85 4.22 -3.38
C ALA A 31 -8.13 3.39 -3.21
N ALA A 32 -8.46 3.05 -1.96
CA ALA A 32 -9.68 2.30 -1.67
C ALA A 32 -10.97 3.13 -1.97
N PRO A 33 -12.06 2.49 -2.45
CA PRO A 33 -13.32 3.18 -2.73
C PRO A 33 -13.91 3.91 -1.50
N LYS A 34 -14.53 5.07 -1.74
CA LYS A 34 -15.10 5.93 -0.68
C LYS A 34 -16.24 5.30 0.12
N SER A 35 -16.84 4.21 -0.36
CA SER A 35 -17.99 3.53 0.24
C SER A 35 -17.64 2.53 1.36
N VAL A 36 -16.37 2.18 1.54
CA VAL A 36 -15.94 1.21 2.57
C VAL A 36 -15.81 1.90 3.93
N ALA A 37 -16.14 1.27 5.07
CA ALA A 37 -15.88 1.90 6.37
C ALA A 37 -14.37 2.08 6.61
N GLU A 38 -13.91 3.21 7.16
CA GLU A 38 -12.48 3.55 7.32
C GLU A 38 -11.66 2.44 7.99
N ARG A 39 -12.15 1.88 9.11
CA ARG A 39 -11.47 0.76 9.79
C ARG A 39 -11.35 -0.51 8.94
N ARG A 40 -12.32 -0.75 8.05
CA ARG A 40 -12.25 -1.86 7.10
C ARG A 40 -11.30 -1.57 5.95
N ARG A 41 -11.15 -0.30 5.54
CA ARG A 41 -10.19 0.08 4.49
C ARG A 41 -8.75 -0.23 4.88
N ALA A 42 -8.36 0.06 6.13
CA ALA A 42 -6.98 -0.16 6.58
C ALA A 42 -6.64 -1.65 6.55
N SER A 43 -7.46 -2.46 7.21
CA SER A 43 -7.28 -3.92 7.22
C SER A 43 -7.38 -4.55 5.82
N SER A 44 -8.27 -4.04 4.95
CA SER A 44 -8.35 -4.52 3.56
C SER A 44 -7.12 -4.14 2.74
N CYS A 45 -6.56 -2.95 2.95
CA CYS A 45 -5.38 -2.47 2.24
C CYS A 45 -4.11 -3.23 2.66
N GLU A 46 -3.93 -3.49 3.97
CA GLU A 46 -2.85 -4.35 4.49
C GLU A 46 -2.95 -5.78 3.95
N LYS A 47 -4.12 -6.41 4.05
CA LYS A 47 -4.34 -7.76 3.50
C LYS A 47 -4.10 -7.83 2.00
N PHE A 48 -4.46 -6.78 1.27
CA PHE A 48 -4.25 -6.74 -0.17
C PHE A 48 -2.77 -6.57 -0.51
N ALA A 49 -2.04 -5.72 0.23
CA ALA A 49 -0.58 -5.61 0.12
C ALA A 49 0.11 -6.95 0.39
N GLU A 50 -0.24 -7.65 1.48
CA GLU A 50 0.27 -8.98 1.78
C GLU A 50 -0.01 -9.99 0.66
N THR A 51 -1.25 -10.01 0.15
CA THR A 51 -1.64 -10.91 -0.94
C THR A 51 -0.78 -10.66 -2.19
N LEU A 52 -0.56 -9.40 -2.55
CA LEU A 52 0.29 -9.04 -3.69
C LEU A 52 1.75 -9.41 -3.45
N ASN A 53 2.27 -9.19 -2.24
CA ASN A 53 3.65 -9.58 -1.85
C ASN A 53 3.87 -11.10 -1.85
N HIS A 54 2.85 -11.87 -1.52
CA HIS A 54 2.88 -13.33 -1.64
C HIS A 54 2.81 -13.79 -3.11
N ALA A 55 1.98 -13.14 -3.92
CA ALA A 55 1.77 -13.50 -5.33
C ALA A 55 2.87 -12.99 -6.27
N GLN A 56 3.64 -11.96 -5.89
CA GLN A 56 4.64 -11.36 -6.77
C GLN A 56 5.80 -12.31 -7.05
N GLN A 57 6.18 -12.37 -8.33
CA GLN A 57 7.35 -13.10 -8.81
C GLN A 57 8.62 -12.25 -8.71
N ASP A 58 8.50 -10.94 -8.98
CA ASP A 58 9.58 -9.98 -8.79
C ASP A 58 9.67 -9.59 -7.31
N LYS A 59 10.79 -9.92 -6.67
CA LYS A 59 11.04 -9.62 -5.25
C LYS A 59 11.69 -8.26 -5.02
N THR A 60 12.01 -7.52 -6.09
CA THR A 60 12.47 -6.13 -6.01
C THR A 60 11.31 -5.16 -5.82
N ILE A 61 10.07 -5.57 -6.08
CA ILE A 61 8.89 -4.77 -5.80
C ILE A 61 8.32 -5.23 -4.46
N PHE A 62 7.77 -4.29 -3.68
CA PHE A 62 7.04 -4.60 -2.46
C PHE A 62 5.82 -3.68 -2.36
N TYR A 63 4.68 -4.25 -2.02
CA TYR A 63 3.43 -3.52 -1.86
C TYR A 63 3.23 -3.14 -0.39
N ARG A 64 2.87 -1.88 -0.13
CA ARG A 64 2.63 -1.36 1.22
C ARG A 64 1.31 -0.61 1.28
N CYS A 65 0.64 -0.71 2.41
CA CYS A 65 -0.48 0.16 2.71
C CYS A 65 0.03 1.43 3.40
N GLU A 66 -0.34 2.59 2.88
CA GLU A 66 0.02 3.90 3.44
C GLU A 66 -1.22 4.76 3.65
N GLN A 67 -1.20 5.56 4.72
CA GLN A 67 -2.29 6.51 5.04
C GLN A 67 -2.17 7.83 4.26
N GLN A 68 -1.04 8.02 3.57
CA GLN A 68 -0.72 9.18 2.78
C GLN A 68 -0.10 8.72 1.46
N ARG A 69 -0.19 9.55 0.43
CA ARG A 69 0.32 9.20 -0.90
C ARG A 69 1.83 9.35 -0.92
N GLY A 70 2.56 8.23 -0.98
CA GLY A 70 4.02 8.20 -1.16
C GLY A 70 4.82 8.54 0.11
N ALA A 71 4.37 8.02 1.26
CA ALA A 71 4.89 8.31 2.60
C ALA A 71 5.92 7.30 3.10
#